data_AF-A0AAD9ZP36-F1
#
_entry.id   AF-A0AAD9ZP36-F1
#
_cell.length_a   1.000
_cell.length_b   1.000
_cell.length_c   1.000
_cell.angle_alpha   90.00
_cell.angle_beta   90.00
_cell.angle_gamma   90.00
#
_symmetry.space_group_name_H-M   'P 1'
#
loop_
_entity.id
_entity.type
_entity.pdbx_description
1 polymer ?
#
loop_
_entity_poly.entity_id
_entity_poly.type
_entity_poly.pdbx_seq_one_letter_code
_entity_poly.pdbx_strand_id
1 'polypeptide(L)' 'MKSFHWGKDVSIENLHQGFTHIFESTFESTEGVAEYVAHPTHVEFANLFLSHLDKVLIFDYKPTTLRC' A
#
# COMPACT_ATOMS: atom_id res chain seq x y z
N MET A 1 -0.25 5.72 -11.03
CA MET A 1 -0.62 6.16 -9.66
C MET A 1 -1.27 7.53 -9.74
N LYS A 2 -2.44 7.73 -9.10
CA LYS A 2 -3.20 9.00 -9.13
C LYS A 2 -3.11 9.78 -7.84
N SER A 3 -3.09 9.10 -6.70
CA SER A 3 -2.84 9.69 -5.40
C SER A 3 -2.04 8.73 -4.54
N PHE A 4 -1.32 9.31 -3.57
CA PHE A 4 -0.51 8.58 -2.60
C PHE A 4 -0.73 9.21 -1.24
N HIS A 5 -1.19 8.41 -0.28
CA HIS A 5 -1.39 8.80 1.12
C HIS A 5 -0.65 7.84 2.03
N TRP A 6 -0.28 8.31 3.22
CA TRP A 6 0.33 7.47 4.23
C TRP A 6 0.03 8.00 5.63
N GLY A 7 0.22 7.15 6.64
CA GLY A 7 0.04 7.51 8.02
C GLY A 7 0.71 6.53 8.97
N LYS A 8 0.90 6.95 10.21
CA LYS A 8 1.34 6.09 11.31
C LYS A 8 0.12 5.54 12.04
N ASP A 9 0.18 4.29 12.48
CA ASP A 9 -0.86 3.70 13.31
C ASP A 9 -1.07 4.51 14.60
N VAL A 10 -2.35 4.71 14.92
CA VAL A 10 -2.84 5.40 16.13
C VAL A 10 -3.85 4.54 16.88
N SER A 11 -3.94 3.25 16.55
CA SER A 11 -4.86 2.31 17.19
C SER A 11 -4.52 2.14 18.68
N ILE A 12 -5.57 2.05 19.50
CA ILE A 12 -5.46 1.74 20.94
C ILE A 12 -5.77 0.26 21.25
N GLU A 13 -6.28 -0.46 20.25
CA GLU A 13 -6.79 -1.82 20.39
C GLU A 13 -5.68 -2.87 20.43
N ASN A 14 -4.43 -2.47 20.14
CA ASN A 14 -3.24 -3.33 20.16
C ASN A 14 -3.35 -4.57 19.25
N LEU A 15 -4.13 -4.46 18.16
CA LEU A 15 -4.33 -5.53 17.17
C LEU A 15 -3.49 -5.34 15.90
N HIS A 16 -2.65 -4.31 15.84
CA HIS A 16 -1.86 -3.93 14.66
C HIS A 16 -0.74 -4.92 14.29
N GLN A 17 -0.57 -6.04 15.00
CA GLN A 17 0.40 -7.11 14.71
C GLN A 17 1.86 -6.63 14.54
N GLY A 18 2.21 -5.49 15.15
CA GLY A 18 3.53 -4.86 15.01
C GLY A 18 3.71 -4.02 13.75
N PHE A 19 2.72 -3.92 12.85
CA PHE A 19 2.72 -2.92 11.80
C PHE A 19 2.56 -1.52 12.41
N THR A 20 3.23 -0.53 11.82
CA THR A 20 3.31 0.83 12.38
C THR A 20 2.90 1.91 11.40
N HIS A 21 2.90 1.64 10.10
CA HIS A 21 2.59 2.60 9.06
C HIS A 21 1.67 1.96 8.01
N ILE A 22 0.82 2.78 7.40
CA ILE A 22 0.00 2.45 6.24
C ILE A 22 0.40 3.34 5.07
N PHE A 23 0.42 2.76 3.87
CA PHE A 23 0.62 3.46 2.61
C PHE A 23 -0.54 3.08 1.68
N GLU A 24 -1.26 4.07 1.16
CA GLU A 24 -2.37 3.90 0.24
C GLU A 24 -2.01 4.55 -1.09
N SER A 25 -2.11 3.79 -2.18
CA SER A 25 -1.89 4.27 -3.54
C SER A 25 -3.14 4.03 -4.36
N THR A 26 -3.67 5.07 -4.99
CA THR A 26 -4.89 4.98 -5.79
C THR A 26 -4.56 4.86 -7.27
N PHE A 27 -5.25 3.94 -7.94
CA PHE A 27 -5.16 3.69 -9.37
C PHE A 27 -6.56 3.68 -9.98
N GLU A 28 -6.66 4.02 -11.27
CA GLU A 28 -7.93 4.01 -11.99
C GLU A 28 -8.36 2.59 -12.40
N SER A 29 -7.42 1.66 -12.52
CA SER A 29 -7.69 0.30 -12.96
C SER A 29 -6.68 -0.71 -12.40
N THR A 30 -7.00 -2.00 -12.57
CA THR A 30 -6.13 -3.13 -12.23
C THR A 30 -4.87 -3.18 -13.09
N GLU A 31 -4.98 -2.78 -14.35
CA GLU A 31 -3.86 -2.70 -15.29
C GLU A 31 -2.89 -1.59 -14.87
N GLY A 32 -3.42 -0.46 -14.37
CA GLY A 32 -2.60 0.61 -13.82
C GLY A 32 -1.79 0.21 -12.58
N VAL A 33 -2.26 -0.76 -11.79
CA VAL A 33 -1.48 -1.36 -10.70
C VAL A 33 -0.37 -2.23 -11.28
N ALA A 34 -0.67 -3.08 -12.27
CA ALA A 34 0.33 -3.95 -12.89
C ALA A 34 1.45 -3.16 -13.57
N GLU A 35 1.12 -2.09 -14.31
CA GLU A 35 2.08 -1.18 -14.92
C GLU A 35 2.97 -0.51 -13.87
N TYR A 36 2.39 -0.07 -12.74
CA TYR A 36 3.14 0.52 -11.64
C TYR A 36 4.10 -0.49 -11.01
N VAL A 37 3.66 -1.71 -10.75
CA VAL A 37 4.50 -2.76 -10.15
C VAL A 37 5.68 -3.11 -11.06
N ALA A 38 5.47 -3.18 -12.37
CA ALA A 38 6.50 -3.48 -13.35
C ALA A 38 7.41 -2.28 -13.70
N HIS A 39 7.03 -1.06 -13.31
CA HIS A 39 7.77 0.14 -13.69
C HIS A 39 9.18 0.12 -13.06
N PRO A 40 10.26 0.39 -13.83
CA PRO A 40 11.63 0.25 -13.33
C PRO A 40 11.92 1.13 -12.10
N THR A 41 11.43 2.38 -12.10
CA THR A 41 11.56 3.28 -10.94
C THR A 41 10.85 2.75 -9.69
N HIS A 42 9.72 2.05 -9.85
CA HIS A 42 9.06 1.41 -8.72
C HIS A 42 9.88 0.23 -8.20
N VAL A 43 10.40 -0.61 -9.09
CA VAL A 43 11.24 -1.77 -8.71
C VAL A 43 12.49 -1.31 -7.95
N GLU A 44 13.17 -0.27 -8.43
CA GLU A 44 14.33 0.32 -7.75
C GLU A 44 13.98 0.85 -6.35
N PHE A 45 12.88 1.60 -6.25
CA PHE A 45 12.43 2.13 -4.97
C PHE A 45 11.96 1.02 -4.01
N ALA A 46 11.25 0.01 -4.52
CA ALA A 46 10.80 -1.12 -3.73
C ALA A 46 11.98 -1.88 -3.12
N ASN A 47 13.06 -2.10 -3.88
CA ASN A 47 14.28 -2.75 -3.35
C ASN A 47 14.93 -1.93 -2.22
N LEU A 48 14.99 -0.61 -2.36
CA LEU A 48 15.49 0.28 -1.30
C LEU A 48 14.54 0.27 -0.09
N PHE A 49 13.24 0.33 -0.31
CA PHE A 49 12.26 0.45 0.76
C PHE A 49 12.15 -0.84 1.58
N LEU A 50 12.08 -1.99 0.91
CA LEU A 50 11.97 -3.30 1.55
C LEU A 50 13.18 -3.62 2.44
N SER A 51 14.37 -3.09 2.15
CA SER A 51 15.54 -3.30 3.01
C SER A 51 15.46 -2.59 4.36
N HIS A 52 14.52 -1.66 4.54
CA HIS A 52 14.30 -0.90 5.77
C HIS A 52 13.06 -1.37 6.55
N LEU A 53 12.41 -2.46 6.13
CA LEU A 53 11.20 -2.99 6.76
C LEU A 53 11.46 -4.34 7.42
N ASP A 54 10.95 -4.50 8.64
CA ASP A 54 10.91 -5.82 9.29
C ASP A 54 9.83 -6.72 8.67
N LYS A 55 8.68 -6.13 8.28
CA LYS A 55 7.50 -6.81 7.74
C LYS A 55 6.77 -5.90 6.75
N VAL A 56 6.13 -6.50 5.74
CA VAL A 56 5.27 -5.80 4.77
C VAL A 56 4.00 -6.60 4.51
N LEU A 57 2.88 -5.91 4.33
CA LEU A 57 1.59 -6.50 3.97
C LEU A 57 0.96 -5.62 2.88
N ILE A 58 0.54 -6.23 1.77
CA ILE A 58 0.06 -5.55 0.57
C ILE A 58 -1.28 -6.14 0.17
N PHE A 59 -2.26 -5.28 -0.14
CA PHE A 59 -3.56 -5.67 -0.66
C PHE A 59 -3.97 -4.75 -1.81
N ASP A 60 -4.41 -5.36 -2.91
CA ASP A 60 -5.11 -4.66 -3.97
C ASP A 60 -6.61 -4.93 -3.83
N TYR A 61 -7.40 -3.87 -3.77
CA TYR A 61 -8.86 -3.98 -3.64
C TYR A 61 -9.57 -2.91 -4.43
N LYS A 62 -10.82 -3.20 -4.81
CA LYS A 62 -11.75 -2.21 -5.37
C LYS A 62 -12.71 -1.80 -4.25
N PRO A 63 -12.71 -0.53 -3.80
CA PRO A 63 -13.65 -0.07 -2.79
C PRO A 63 -15.08 -0.37 -3.23
N THR A 64 -15.78 -1.20 -2.45
CA THR A 64 -17.15 -1.64 -2.76
C THR A 64 -18.05 -1.25 -1.60
N THR A 65 -18.99 -0.35 -1.87
CA THR A 65 -19.96 0.08 -0.86
C THR A 65 -21.18 -0.84 -0.91
N LEU A 66 -21.56 -1.41 0.23
CA LEU A 66 -22.87 -2.05 0.37
C LEU A 66 -23.96 -0.98 0.28
N ARG A 67 -24.83 -1.08 -0.72
CA ARG A 67 -26.04 -0.27 -0.82
C ARG A 67 -27.19 -1.08 -0.25
N CYS A 68 -27.58 -0.78 0.98
CA CYS A 68 -28.86 -1.17 1.55
C CYS A 68 -29.91 -0.09 1.26
#